data_AF-A0A7K2KUY5-F1
#
_entry.id   AF-A0A7K2KUY5-F1
#
_cell.length_a   1.000
_cell.length_b   1.000
_cell.length_c   1.000
_cell.angle_alpha   90.00
_cell.angle_beta   90.00
_cell.angle_gamma   90.00
#
_symmetry.space_group_name_H-M   'P 1'
#
loop_
_entity.id
_entity.type
_entity.pdbx_description
1 polymer ?
#
loop_
_entity_poly.entity_id
_entity_poly.type
_entity_poly.pdbx_seq_one_letter_code
_entity_poly.pdbx_strand_id
1 'polypeptide(L)'
;AVAGAPAPGEEPLDPAAYRSGAERLAAAGETGENTSVKALLPPGVHPAVYEPEFDRYGGRALMPAAESLFTLSSTLVLAALPKVRDERQRALLALRGTVAVAAALGDPAERAYYYAHGLGAWRAWAAEAGHPAELLDTITRVGGTAALDPDAHGPFTGWHARIAAHADEIRAQSPTHPGMVLFSHAHMLHNRLGLSLLEELRTYAVLAHAFPLPAGAVQDGASVPRTG
;
A
#
# COMPACT_ATOMS: atom_id res chain seq x y z
N ALA A 1 17.00 -17.03 22.37
CA ALA A 1 17.59 -16.61 21.08
C ALA A 1 18.46 -15.39 21.35
N VAL A 2 19.67 -15.32 20.79
CA VAL A 2 20.47 -14.08 20.80
C VAL A 2 19.77 -13.12 19.83
N ALA A 3 19.46 -11.90 20.27
CA ALA A 3 18.85 -10.90 19.40
C ALA A 3 19.76 -10.64 18.21
N GLY A 4 19.22 -10.75 16.99
CA GLY A 4 19.96 -10.50 15.75
C GLY A 4 20.69 -11.72 15.14
N ALA A 5 20.58 -12.91 15.73
CA ALA A 5 20.99 -14.14 15.06
C ALA A 5 19.87 -14.65 14.13
N PRO A 6 20.18 -15.05 12.88
CA PRO A 6 19.21 -15.68 11.99
C PRO A 6 18.58 -16.93 12.62
N ALA A 7 17.34 -17.24 12.27
CA ALA A 7 16.73 -18.51 12.65
C ALA A 7 17.44 -19.69 11.97
N PRO A 8 17.28 -20.93 12.45
CA PRO A 8 17.84 -22.10 11.77
C PRO A 8 17.39 -22.17 10.31
N GLY A 9 18.35 -22.17 9.38
CA GLY A 9 18.10 -22.19 7.94
C GLY A 9 17.98 -20.82 7.27
N GLU A 10 18.10 -19.73 8.03
CA GLU A 10 18.20 -18.38 7.48
C GLU A 10 19.67 -17.97 7.33
N GLU A 11 20.00 -17.41 6.17
CA GLU A 11 21.33 -16.84 5.90
C GLU A 11 21.32 -15.33 6.19
N PRO A 12 22.43 -14.75 6.69
CA PRO A 12 22.57 -13.31 6.81
C PRO A 12 22.39 -12.61 5.44
N LEU A 13 21.75 -11.44 5.46
CA LEU A 13 21.60 -10.62 4.26
C LEU A 13 22.96 -10.13 3.76
N ASP A 14 23.26 -10.35 2.48
CA ASP A 14 24.46 -9.80 1.84
C ASP A 14 24.36 -8.26 1.72
N PRO A 15 25.29 -7.50 2.33
CA PRO A 15 25.28 -6.03 2.24
C PRO A 15 25.36 -5.49 0.82
N ALA A 16 26.04 -6.19 -0.10
CA ALA A 16 26.16 -5.75 -1.49
C ALA A 16 24.83 -5.96 -2.24
N ALA A 17 24.21 -7.13 -2.08
CA ALA A 17 22.88 -7.40 -2.61
C ALA A 17 21.83 -6.43 -2.05
N TYR A 18 21.85 -6.16 -0.74
CA TYR A 18 20.99 -5.15 -0.11
C TYR A 18 21.15 -3.78 -0.77
N ARG A 19 22.39 -3.28 -0.86
CA ARG A 19 22.67 -1.96 -1.44
C ARG A 19 22.15 -1.87 -2.86
N SER A 20 22.47 -2.86 -3.70
CA SER A 20 22.02 -2.90 -5.09
C SER A 20 20.50 -2.91 -5.21
N GLY A 21 19.79 -3.65 -4.35
CA GLY A 21 18.33 -3.69 -4.32
C GLY A 21 17.72 -2.36 -3.85
N ALA A 22 18.22 -1.82 -2.75
CA ALA A 22 17.76 -0.56 -2.19
C ALA A 22 18.00 0.63 -3.14
N GLU A 23 19.13 0.66 -3.86
CA GLU A 23 19.45 1.75 -4.80
C GLU A 23 18.50 1.75 -6.00
N ARG A 24 18.08 0.57 -6.48
CA ARG A 24 17.05 0.48 -7.53
C ARG A 24 15.71 1.02 -7.06
N LEU A 25 15.29 0.68 -5.84
CA LEU A 25 14.02 1.17 -5.28
C LEU A 25 14.06 2.68 -5.03
N ALA A 26 15.16 3.19 -4.47
CA ALA A 26 15.37 4.61 -4.24
C ALA A 26 15.31 5.42 -5.54
N ALA A 27 15.88 4.89 -6.63
CA ALA A 27 15.86 5.54 -7.94
C ALA A 27 14.49 5.48 -8.65
N ALA A 28 13.62 4.54 -8.28
CA ALA A 28 12.36 4.25 -8.96
C ALA A 28 11.15 5.02 -8.40
N GLY A 29 11.35 6.04 -7.57
CA GLY A 29 10.24 6.91 -7.12
C GLY A 29 10.09 7.10 -5.61
N GLU A 30 11.07 6.69 -4.80
CA GLU A 30 11.14 7.15 -3.40
C GLU A 30 11.35 8.68 -3.37
N THR A 31 10.59 9.38 -2.53
CA THR A 31 10.67 10.85 -2.39
C THR A 31 11.33 11.22 -1.05
N GLY A 32 11.80 12.47 -0.93
CA GLY A 32 12.44 12.95 0.30
C GLY A 32 13.78 12.26 0.62
N GLU A 33 14.05 12.00 1.90
CA GLU A 33 15.32 11.37 2.36
C GLU A 33 15.54 9.94 1.83
N ASN A 34 14.46 9.27 1.41
CA ASN A 34 14.48 7.89 0.92
C ASN A 34 15.13 7.75 -0.48
N THR A 35 15.46 8.88 -1.12
CA THR A 35 16.28 8.91 -2.34
C THR A 35 17.74 8.48 -2.09
N SER A 36 18.17 8.42 -0.83
CA SER A 36 19.53 8.02 -0.43
C SER A 36 19.55 6.70 0.33
N VAL A 37 20.34 5.73 -0.15
CA VAL A 37 20.46 4.43 0.49
C VAL A 37 21.42 4.48 1.67
N LYS A 38 20.86 4.35 2.87
CA LYS A 38 21.63 4.21 4.12
C LYS A 38 22.33 2.85 4.15
N ALA A 39 23.51 2.80 4.77
CA ALA A 39 24.24 1.55 4.96
C ALA A 39 23.41 0.53 5.75
N LEU A 40 23.55 -0.76 5.41
CA LEU A 40 22.89 -1.84 6.15
C LEU A 40 23.35 -1.80 7.60
N LEU A 41 22.41 -1.65 8.52
CA LEU A 41 22.70 -1.69 9.95
C LEU A 41 22.96 -3.15 10.40
N PRO A 42 23.89 -3.36 11.35
CA PRO A 42 24.06 -4.69 11.94
C PRO A 42 22.78 -5.10 12.70
N PRO A 43 22.49 -6.40 12.84
CA PRO A 43 21.33 -6.87 13.60
C PRO A 43 21.33 -6.33 15.04
N GLY A 44 20.20 -5.78 15.50
CA GLY A 44 20.08 -5.19 16.84
C GLY A 44 18.98 -4.15 16.95
N VAL A 45 18.98 -3.41 18.07
CA VAL A 45 18.06 -2.28 18.32
C VAL A 45 18.84 -0.98 18.14
N HIS A 46 18.35 -0.11 17.26
CA HIS A 46 18.98 1.16 16.93
C HIS A 46 18.00 2.30 17.22
N PRO A 47 18.45 3.42 17.83
CA PRO A 47 17.62 4.60 17.93
C PRO A 47 17.35 5.17 16.53
N ALA A 48 16.11 5.61 16.30
CA ALA A 48 15.71 6.31 15.09
C ALA A 48 14.85 7.52 15.47
N VAL A 49 15.01 8.62 14.74
CA VAL A 49 14.14 9.78 14.86
C VAL A 49 12.89 9.54 14.03
N TYR A 50 11.73 9.76 14.62
CA TYR A 50 10.47 9.71 13.88
C TYR A 50 10.29 11.01 13.08
N GLU A 51 10.07 10.87 11.78
CA GLU A 51 9.81 11.97 10.86
C GLU A 51 8.43 11.80 10.22
N PRO A 52 7.43 12.62 10.57
CA PRO A 52 6.08 12.51 10.02
C PRO A 52 6.00 13.00 8.57
N GLU A 53 5.45 12.17 7.67
CA GLU A 53 5.23 12.48 6.25
C GLU A 53 3.96 13.34 6.05
N PHE A 54 3.99 14.61 6.47
CA PHE A 54 2.80 15.47 6.43
C PHE A 54 2.16 15.58 5.04
N ASP A 55 2.95 15.74 3.98
CA ASP A 55 2.44 15.93 2.62
C ASP A 55 1.68 14.69 2.13
N ARG A 56 2.17 13.50 2.48
CA ARG A 56 1.55 12.22 2.14
C ARG A 56 0.23 11.99 2.86
N TYR A 57 0.12 12.43 4.11
CA TYR A 57 -1.05 12.21 4.96
C TYR A 57 -1.96 13.44 5.10
N GLY A 58 -1.95 14.32 4.09
CA GLY A 58 -2.92 15.42 3.98
C GLY A 58 -2.64 16.65 4.86
N GLY A 59 -1.48 16.69 5.52
CA GLY A 59 -1.00 17.82 6.30
C GLY A 59 -1.03 17.61 7.81
N ARG A 60 -0.53 18.61 8.55
CA ARG A 60 -0.35 18.54 10.02
C ARG A 60 -1.63 18.29 10.79
N ALA A 61 -2.75 18.87 10.36
CA ALA A 61 -4.04 18.73 11.04
C ALA A 61 -4.60 17.29 10.96
N LEU A 62 -4.26 16.57 9.89
CA LEU A 62 -4.75 15.22 9.61
C LEU A 62 -3.81 14.11 10.12
N MET A 63 -2.55 14.45 10.47
CA MET A 63 -1.56 13.47 10.94
C MET A 63 -2.02 12.65 12.17
N PRO A 64 -2.64 13.22 13.22
CA PRO A 64 -3.08 12.41 14.36
C PRO A 64 -4.10 11.32 13.98
N ALA A 65 -4.95 11.60 12.99
CA ALA A 65 -5.89 10.63 12.45
C ALA A 65 -5.18 9.50 11.69
N ALA A 66 -4.19 9.84 10.86
CA ALA A 66 -3.36 8.88 10.15
C ALA A 66 -2.56 7.97 11.10
N GLU A 67 -1.98 8.52 12.17
CA GLU A 67 -1.26 7.76 13.20
C GLU A 67 -2.17 6.79 13.98
N SER A 68 -3.40 7.22 14.28
CA SER A 68 -4.41 6.34 14.87
C SER A 68 -4.76 5.16 13.94
N LEU A 69 -4.91 5.41 12.63
CA LEU A 69 -5.12 4.38 11.62
C LEU A 69 -3.93 3.40 11.50
N PHE A 70 -2.70 3.88 11.70
CA PHE A 70 -1.53 3.00 11.78
C PHE A 70 -1.52 2.12 13.01
N THR A 71 -1.93 2.65 14.15
CA THR A 71 -2.07 1.86 15.38
C THR A 71 -3.14 0.77 15.21
N LEU A 72 -4.29 1.11 14.62
CA LEU A 72 -5.38 0.17 14.37
C LEU A 72 -4.98 -0.92 13.38
N SER A 73 -4.39 -0.57 12.24
CA SER A 73 -3.93 -1.54 11.25
C SER A 73 -2.84 -2.46 11.81
N SER A 74 -1.90 -1.94 12.61
CA SER A 74 -0.87 -2.74 13.28
C SER A 74 -1.49 -3.74 14.27
N THR A 75 -2.47 -3.29 15.05
CA THR A 75 -3.19 -4.15 16.01
C THR A 75 -3.96 -5.26 15.29
N LEU A 76 -4.62 -4.95 14.18
CA LEU A 76 -5.32 -5.93 13.36
C LEU A 76 -4.38 -6.98 12.78
N VAL A 77 -3.25 -6.55 12.21
CA VAL A 77 -2.25 -7.48 11.64
C VAL A 77 -1.70 -8.38 12.74
N LEU A 78 -1.30 -7.83 13.90
CA LEU A 78 -0.82 -8.62 15.03
C LEU A 78 -1.84 -9.67 15.49
N ALA A 79 -3.13 -9.33 15.53
CA ALA A 79 -4.19 -10.27 15.88
C ALA A 79 -4.42 -11.36 14.81
N ALA A 80 -4.11 -11.06 13.54
CA ALA A 80 -4.24 -12.00 12.43
C ALA A 80 -3.03 -12.95 12.31
N LEU A 81 -1.81 -12.49 12.63
CA LEU A 81 -0.56 -13.25 12.42
C LEU A 81 -0.59 -14.71 12.90
N PRO A 82 -1.14 -15.08 14.07
CA PRO A 82 -1.18 -16.48 14.51
C PRO A 82 -1.99 -17.42 13.60
N LYS A 83 -2.90 -16.85 12.79
CA LYS A 83 -3.80 -17.57 11.88
C LYS A 83 -3.30 -17.58 10.43
N VAL A 84 -2.35 -16.70 10.11
CA VAL A 84 -1.81 -16.52 8.77
C VAL A 84 -0.54 -17.37 8.63
N ARG A 85 -0.60 -18.37 7.74
CA ARG A 85 0.38 -19.44 7.59
C ARG A 85 1.23 -19.30 6.33
N ASP A 86 0.75 -18.59 5.33
CA ASP A 86 1.40 -18.51 4.02
C ASP A 86 1.18 -17.15 3.33
N GLU A 87 1.91 -16.94 2.23
CA GLU A 87 1.84 -15.75 1.36
C GLU A 87 0.44 -15.52 0.81
N ARG A 88 -0.25 -16.60 0.40
CA ARG A 88 -1.60 -16.51 -0.16
C ARG A 88 -2.59 -15.90 0.83
N GLN A 89 -2.53 -16.30 2.10
CA GLN A 89 -3.37 -15.74 3.15
C GLN A 89 -3.05 -14.27 3.43
N ARG A 90 -1.77 -13.87 3.38
CA ARG A 90 -1.36 -12.46 3.48
C ARG A 90 -1.93 -11.64 2.33
N ALA A 91 -1.81 -12.15 1.09
CA ALA A 91 -2.36 -11.50 -0.09
C ALA A 91 -3.88 -11.36 -0.04
N LEU A 92 -4.61 -12.37 0.44
CA LEU A 92 -6.07 -12.30 0.60
C LEU A 92 -6.49 -11.27 1.67
N LEU A 93 -5.73 -11.17 2.77
CA LEU A 93 -5.96 -10.13 3.78
C LEU A 93 -5.68 -8.73 3.24
N ALA A 94 -4.59 -8.56 2.50
CA ALA A 94 -4.25 -7.29 1.86
C ALA A 94 -5.34 -6.88 0.86
N LEU A 95 -5.76 -7.80 -0.02
CA LEU A 95 -6.87 -7.58 -0.95
C LEU A 95 -8.15 -7.13 -0.23
N ARG A 96 -8.54 -7.82 0.84
CA ARG A 96 -9.73 -7.46 1.62
C ARG A 96 -9.56 -6.09 2.31
N GLY A 97 -8.37 -5.79 2.82
CA GLY A 97 -8.05 -4.50 3.39
C GLY A 97 -8.16 -3.36 2.38
N THR A 98 -7.65 -3.55 1.17
CA THR A 98 -7.74 -2.57 0.07
C THR A 98 -9.18 -2.34 -0.36
N VAL A 99 -10.01 -3.37 -0.41
CA VAL A 99 -11.46 -3.22 -0.62
C VAL A 99 -12.09 -2.37 0.48
N ALA A 100 -11.75 -2.63 1.74
CA ALA A 100 -12.26 -1.86 2.87
C ALA A 100 -11.80 -0.39 2.84
N VAL A 101 -10.58 -0.11 2.38
CA VAL A 101 -10.07 1.26 2.16
C VAL A 101 -10.89 1.96 1.08
N ALA A 102 -11.03 1.34 -0.09
CA ALA A 102 -11.75 1.93 -1.21
C ALA A 102 -13.24 2.12 -0.90
N ALA A 103 -13.86 1.20 -0.15
CA ALA A 103 -15.25 1.34 0.29
C ALA A 103 -15.53 2.66 1.03
N ALA A 104 -14.54 3.23 1.73
CA ALA A 104 -14.66 4.50 2.42
C ALA A 104 -14.80 5.73 1.48
N LEU A 105 -14.48 5.57 0.20
CA LEU A 105 -14.73 6.60 -0.81
C LEU A 105 -16.23 6.74 -1.10
N GLY A 106 -17.00 5.65 -0.91
CA GLY A 106 -18.46 5.63 -1.04
C GLY A 106 -18.92 5.42 -2.49
N ASP A 107 -18.53 6.32 -3.40
CA ASP A 107 -19.01 6.28 -4.78
C ASP A 107 -18.44 5.08 -5.58
N PRO A 108 -19.28 4.28 -6.28
CA PRO A 108 -18.80 3.17 -7.10
C PRO A 108 -17.80 3.57 -8.21
N ALA A 109 -17.98 4.72 -8.87
CA ALA A 109 -17.09 5.15 -9.93
C ALA A 109 -15.75 5.66 -9.36
N GLU A 110 -15.77 6.36 -8.23
CA GLU A 110 -14.58 6.76 -7.48
C GLU A 110 -13.77 5.54 -7.02
N ARG A 111 -14.43 4.47 -6.57
CA ARG A 111 -13.78 3.19 -6.22
C ARG A 111 -13.14 2.51 -7.42
N ALA A 112 -13.86 2.43 -8.55
CA ALA A 112 -13.31 1.88 -9.79
C ALA A 112 -12.10 2.68 -10.27
N TYR A 113 -12.16 4.01 -10.19
CA TYR A 113 -11.04 4.89 -10.51
C TYR A 113 -9.85 4.67 -9.57
N TYR A 114 -10.08 4.57 -8.26
CA TYR A 114 -9.03 4.27 -7.28
C TYR A 114 -8.27 2.98 -7.63
N TYR A 115 -8.97 1.91 -8.00
CA TYR A 115 -8.32 0.66 -8.41
C TYR A 115 -7.57 0.77 -9.73
N ALA A 116 -8.16 1.41 -10.74
CA ALA A 116 -7.54 1.60 -12.05
C ALA A 116 -6.29 2.49 -11.95
N HIS A 117 -6.37 3.57 -11.18
CA HIS A 117 -5.26 4.45 -10.89
C HIS A 117 -4.14 3.71 -10.16
N GLY A 118 -4.47 2.93 -9.11
CA GLY A 118 -3.50 2.11 -8.39
C GLY A 118 -2.80 1.10 -9.28
N LEU A 119 -3.54 0.41 -10.17
CA LEU A 119 -2.95 -0.51 -11.15
C LEU A 119 -1.94 0.22 -12.05
N GLY A 120 -2.30 1.39 -12.58
CA GLY A 120 -1.40 2.19 -13.41
C GLY A 120 -0.14 2.63 -12.66
N ALA A 121 -0.31 3.20 -11.46
CA ALA A 121 0.78 3.69 -10.62
C ALA A 121 1.76 2.58 -10.22
N TRP A 122 1.25 1.45 -9.71
CA TRP A 122 2.09 0.32 -9.30
C TRP A 122 2.79 -0.33 -10.49
N ARG A 123 2.16 -0.38 -11.66
CA ARG A 123 2.78 -0.92 -12.86
C ARG A 123 3.90 -0.02 -13.36
N ALA A 124 3.70 1.30 -13.33
CA ALA A 124 4.74 2.27 -13.67
C ALA A 124 5.93 2.15 -12.72
N TRP A 125 5.68 2.12 -11.40
CA TRP A 125 6.74 1.96 -10.40
C TRP A 125 7.48 0.62 -10.57
N ALA A 126 6.76 -0.49 -10.83
CA ALA A 126 7.39 -1.78 -11.10
C ALA A 126 8.35 -1.72 -12.31
N ALA A 127 7.95 -1.04 -13.37
CA ALA A 127 8.77 -0.87 -14.56
C ALA A 127 10.01 -0.01 -14.26
N GLU A 128 9.84 1.10 -13.53
CA GLU A 128 10.93 1.99 -13.10
C GLU A 128 11.92 1.26 -12.16
N ALA A 129 11.43 0.34 -11.33
CA ALA A 129 12.26 -0.54 -10.50
C ALA A 129 13.04 -1.61 -11.30
N GLY A 130 12.86 -1.66 -12.63
CA GLY A 130 13.60 -2.53 -13.55
C GLY A 130 12.96 -3.89 -13.82
N HIS A 131 11.68 -4.09 -13.47
CA HIS A 131 10.98 -5.34 -13.81
C HIS A 131 10.62 -5.39 -15.31
N PRO A 132 10.84 -6.54 -15.99
CA PRO A 132 10.60 -6.66 -17.42
C PRO A 132 9.09 -6.65 -17.75
N ALA A 133 8.72 -6.08 -18.89
CA ALA A 133 7.33 -5.90 -19.31
C ALA A 133 6.54 -7.22 -19.35
N GLU A 134 7.18 -8.32 -19.77
CA GLU A 134 6.57 -9.65 -19.86
C GLU A 134 6.17 -10.20 -18.48
N LEU A 135 6.99 -9.91 -17.46
CA LEU A 135 6.67 -10.26 -16.07
C LEU A 135 5.47 -9.44 -15.59
N LEU A 136 5.47 -8.13 -15.84
CA LEU A 136 4.38 -7.26 -15.46
C LEU A 136 3.08 -7.69 -16.12
N ASP A 137 3.10 -8.01 -17.42
CA ASP A 137 1.95 -8.56 -18.16
C ASP A 137 1.42 -9.86 -17.56
N THR A 138 2.33 -10.76 -17.16
CA THR A 138 1.97 -12.03 -16.53
C THR A 138 1.29 -11.78 -15.18
N ILE A 139 1.86 -10.92 -14.35
CA ILE A 139 1.36 -10.63 -13.01
C ILE A 139 0.05 -9.85 -13.06
N THR A 140 -0.16 -8.97 -14.04
CA THR A 140 -1.41 -8.21 -14.16
C THR A 140 -2.51 -8.98 -14.90
N ARG A 141 -2.23 -10.15 -15.47
CA ARG A 141 -3.23 -10.95 -16.18
C ARG A 141 -4.20 -11.61 -15.22
N VAL A 142 -5.44 -11.14 -15.18
CA VAL A 142 -6.52 -11.72 -14.36
C VAL A 142 -7.49 -12.47 -15.26
N GLY A 143 -7.83 -13.70 -14.88
CA GLY A 143 -8.83 -14.52 -15.57
C GLY A 143 -10.02 -14.83 -14.64
N GLY A 144 -11.16 -15.17 -15.23
CA GLY A 144 -12.38 -15.53 -14.50
C GLY A 144 -13.13 -14.34 -13.91
N THR A 145 -14.17 -14.64 -13.12
CA THR A 145 -14.96 -13.66 -12.37
C THR A 145 -14.51 -13.65 -10.92
N ALA A 146 -14.22 -12.46 -10.38
CA ALA A 146 -13.96 -12.28 -8.95
C ALA A 146 -15.19 -11.59 -8.32
N ALA A 147 -15.98 -12.35 -7.56
CA ALA A 147 -17.08 -11.77 -6.78
C ALA A 147 -16.53 -11.22 -5.47
N LEU A 148 -16.38 -9.90 -5.39
CA LEU A 148 -15.97 -9.18 -4.19
C LEU A 148 -17.11 -8.28 -3.76
N ASP A 149 -17.64 -8.52 -2.56
CA ASP A 149 -18.57 -7.61 -1.91
C ASP A 149 -17.77 -6.46 -1.25
N PRO A 150 -17.95 -5.20 -1.69
CA PRO A 150 -17.28 -4.04 -1.11
C PRO A 150 -17.62 -3.79 0.35
N ASP A 151 -18.82 -4.18 0.79
CA ASP A 151 -19.36 -3.85 2.11
C ASP A 151 -19.03 -4.95 3.15
N ALA A 152 -18.59 -6.12 2.68
CA ALA A 152 -18.12 -7.20 3.53
C ALA A 152 -16.68 -6.97 4.02
N HIS A 153 -16.48 -6.10 5.01
CA HIS A 153 -15.13 -5.78 5.53
C HIS A 153 -14.52 -6.86 6.44
N GLY A 154 -15.34 -7.73 7.03
CA GLY A 154 -14.89 -8.82 7.90
C GLY A 154 -14.04 -8.32 9.08
N PRO A 155 -12.79 -8.78 9.28
CA PRO A 155 -11.95 -8.32 10.39
C PRO A 155 -11.59 -6.83 10.31
N PHE A 156 -11.78 -6.19 9.15
CA PHE A 156 -11.45 -4.78 8.95
C PHE A 156 -12.60 -3.83 9.30
N THR A 157 -13.78 -4.29 9.75
CA THR A 157 -14.94 -3.40 10.01
C THR A 157 -14.60 -2.19 10.90
N GLY A 158 -13.88 -2.39 12.01
CA GLY A 158 -13.51 -1.29 12.90
C GLY A 158 -12.50 -0.32 12.27
N TRP A 159 -11.57 -0.83 11.46
CA TRP A 159 -10.60 0.00 10.74
C TRP A 159 -11.26 0.75 9.58
N HIS A 160 -12.15 0.10 8.83
CA HIS A 160 -12.97 0.72 7.79
C HIS A 160 -13.76 1.91 8.34
N ALA A 161 -14.46 1.74 9.48
CA ALA A 161 -15.21 2.83 10.09
C ALA A 161 -14.32 4.06 10.39
N ARG A 162 -13.09 3.84 10.87
CA ARG A 162 -12.14 4.94 11.10
C ARG A 162 -11.61 5.54 9.79
N ILE A 163 -11.39 4.73 8.75
CA ILE A 163 -10.98 5.20 7.42
C ILE A 163 -12.09 6.06 6.81
N ALA A 164 -13.35 5.64 6.89
CA ALA A 164 -14.50 6.41 6.42
C ALA A 164 -14.56 7.79 7.10
N ALA A 165 -14.47 7.82 8.43
CA ALA A 165 -14.36 9.09 9.15
C ALA A 165 -13.16 9.93 8.71
N HIS A 166 -12.01 9.30 8.42
CA HIS A 166 -10.84 10.02 7.94
C HIS A 166 -11.03 10.59 6.53
N ALA A 167 -11.71 9.86 5.64
CA ALA A 167 -12.05 10.35 4.31
C ALA A 167 -12.89 11.64 4.40
N ASP A 168 -13.85 11.67 5.33
CA ASP A 168 -14.66 12.86 5.58
C ASP A 168 -13.86 14.01 6.20
N GLU A 169 -12.95 13.72 7.13
CA GLU A 169 -11.99 14.70 7.68
C GLU A 169 -11.14 15.32 6.56
N ILE A 170 -10.62 14.50 5.64
CA ILE A 170 -9.82 14.95 4.49
C ILE A 170 -10.64 15.88 3.59
N ARG A 171 -11.86 15.46 3.19
CA ARG A 171 -12.76 16.29 2.37
C ARG A 171 -13.06 17.64 3.01
N ALA A 172 -13.18 17.68 4.33
CA ALA A 172 -13.52 18.91 5.06
C ALA A 172 -12.31 19.84 5.28
N GLN A 173 -11.10 19.30 5.40
CA GLN A 173 -9.94 20.04 5.91
C GLN A 173 -8.78 20.18 4.93
N SER A 174 -8.82 19.50 3.79
CA SER A 174 -7.73 19.48 2.81
C SER A 174 -8.27 19.59 1.38
N PRO A 175 -7.55 20.28 0.46
CA PRO A 175 -7.85 20.23 -0.96
C PRO A 175 -7.45 18.89 -1.60
N THR A 176 -6.70 18.03 -0.89
CA THR A 176 -6.27 16.73 -1.40
C THR A 176 -7.45 15.78 -1.49
N HIS A 177 -7.58 15.11 -2.64
CA HIS A 177 -8.58 14.07 -2.81
C HIS A 177 -8.35 12.91 -1.81
N PRO A 178 -9.37 12.43 -1.07
CA PRO A 178 -9.20 11.39 -0.04
C PRO A 178 -8.49 10.14 -0.55
N GLY A 179 -8.81 9.71 -1.77
CA GLY A 179 -8.17 8.57 -2.42
C GLY A 179 -6.64 8.64 -2.43
N MET A 180 -6.02 9.82 -2.53
CA MET A 180 -4.56 9.98 -2.51
C MET A 180 -3.95 9.63 -1.15
N VAL A 181 -4.60 10.07 -0.06
CA VAL A 181 -4.15 9.78 1.30
C VAL A 181 -4.46 8.33 1.67
N LEU A 182 -5.66 7.87 1.33
CA LEU A 182 -6.11 6.50 1.62
C LEU A 182 -5.29 5.45 0.87
N PHE A 183 -4.75 5.78 -0.32
CA PHE A 183 -3.77 4.95 -1.03
C PHE A 183 -2.57 4.61 -0.16
N SER A 184 -2.05 5.59 0.59
CA SER A 184 -0.93 5.38 1.50
C SER A 184 -1.30 4.43 2.65
N HIS A 185 -2.52 4.49 3.18
CA HIS A 185 -2.97 3.53 4.20
C HIS A 185 -3.10 2.11 3.66
N ALA A 186 -3.60 1.92 2.44
CA ALA A 186 -3.63 0.62 1.78
C ALA A 186 -2.20 0.09 1.58
N HIS A 187 -1.30 0.89 1.02
CA HIS A 187 0.09 0.50 0.81
C HIS A 187 0.79 0.11 2.11
N MET A 188 0.63 0.91 3.17
CA MET A 188 1.24 0.59 4.45
C MET A 188 0.62 -0.65 5.12
N LEU A 189 -0.61 -1.05 4.78
CA LEU A 189 -1.15 -2.35 5.18
C LEU A 189 -0.45 -3.49 4.44
N HIS A 190 -0.17 -3.36 3.13
CA HIS A 190 0.58 -4.35 2.36
C HIS A 190 1.99 -4.53 2.94
N ASN A 191 2.69 -3.43 3.24
CA ASN A 191 4.01 -3.48 3.88
C ASN A 191 3.99 -4.21 5.22
N ARG A 192 2.98 -3.95 6.07
CA ARG A 192 2.81 -4.64 7.37
C ARG A 192 2.51 -6.13 7.22
N LEU A 193 1.84 -6.52 6.14
CA LEU A 193 1.59 -7.90 5.78
C LEU A 193 2.79 -8.53 5.03
N GLY A 194 3.89 -7.80 4.84
CA GLY A 194 5.11 -8.29 4.21
C GLY A 194 4.93 -8.61 2.73
N LEU A 195 4.07 -7.88 2.02
CA LEU A 195 3.90 -8.02 0.58
C LEU A 195 4.97 -7.22 -0.16
N SER A 196 5.42 -7.78 -1.27
CA SER A 196 6.28 -7.13 -2.25
C SER A 196 5.48 -6.18 -3.17
N LEU A 197 6.21 -5.32 -3.88
CA LEU A 197 5.69 -4.44 -4.92
C LEU A 197 4.83 -5.20 -5.95
N LEU A 198 5.29 -6.38 -6.37
CA LEU A 198 4.60 -7.19 -7.37
C LEU A 198 3.31 -7.83 -6.84
N GLU A 199 3.24 -8.15 -5.55
CA GLU A 199 2.03 -8.66 -4.89
C GLU A 199 0.99 -7.55 -4.68
N GLU A 200 1.42 -6.33 -4.37
CA GLU A 200 0.52 -5.17 -4.32
C GLU A 200 0.00 -4.82 -5.73
N LEU A 201 0.87 -4.81 -6.75
CA LEU A 201 0.46 -4.66 -8.15
C LEU A 201 -0.59 -5.72 -8.54
N ARG A 202 -0.39 -6.98 -8.15
CA ARG A 202 -1.37 -8.05 -8.40
C ARG A 202 -2.72 -7.76 -7.73
N THR A 203 -2.71 -7.19 -6.53
CA THR A 203 -3.93 -6.80 -5.80
C THR A 203 -4.73 -5.78 -6.59
N TYR A 204 -4.09 -4.72 -7.08
CA TYR A 204 -4.77 -3.72 -7.91
C TYR A 204 -5.23 -4.27 -9.26
N ALA A 205 -4.49 -5.20 -9.87
CA ALA A 205 -4.93 -5.87 -11.10
C ALA A 205 -6.24 -6.65 -10.89
N VAL A 206 -6.34 -7.41 -9.79
CA VAL A 206 -7.57 -8.15 -9.43
C VAL A 206 -8.73 -7.19 -9.19
N LEU A 207 -8.51 -6.09 -8.46
CA LEU A 207 -9.54 -5.14 -8.12
C LEU A 207 -10.03 -4.34 -9.33
N ALA A 208 -9.13 -3.86 -10.19
CA ALA A 208 -9.49 -3.16 -11.41
C ALA A 208 -10.23 -4.08 -12.40
N HIS A 209 -9.92 -5.39 -12.40
CA HIS A 209 -10.67 -6.39 -13.19
C HIS A 209 -12.07 -6.65 -12.62
N ALA A 210 -12.20 -6.73 -11.29
CA ALA A 210 -13.48 -6.97 -10.62
C ALA A 210 -14.42 -5.75 -10.66
N PHE A 211 -13.86 -4.55 -10.68
CA PHE A 211 -14.57 -3.26 -10.66
C PHE A 211 -14.08 -2.38 -11.82
N PRO A 212 -14.43 -2.72 -13.07
CA PRO A 212 -13.94 -2.00 -14.23
C PRO A 212 -14.45 -0.56 -14.24
N LEU A 213 -13.57 0.37 -14.61
CA LEU A 213 -13.94 1.77 -14.79
C LEU A 213 -14.98 1.87 -15.94
N PRO A 214 -16.11 2.57 -15.75
CA PRO A 214 -17.10 2.73 -16.81
C PRO A 214 -16.50 3.41 -18.05
N ALA A 215 -16.91 2.98 -19.23
CA ALA A 215 -16.47 3.61 -20.48
C ALA A 215 -16.87 5.09 -20.51
N GLY A 216 -15.91 5.98 -20.76
CA GLY A 216 -16.12 7.43 -20.78
C GLY A 216 -15.94 8.15 -19.43
N ALA A 217 -15.66 7.42 -18.35
CA ALA A 217 -15.42 8.00 -17.03
C ALA A 217 -13.95 8.43 -16.82
N VAL A 218 -13.38 9.32 -17.64
CA VAL A 218 -12.27 10.18 -17.19
C VAL A 218 -12.30 11.52 -17.92
N GLN A 219 -12.61 12.59 -17.18
CA GLN A 219 -11.82 13.83 -17.01
C GLN A 219 -12.75 14.96 -16.55
N ASP A 220 -12.90 15.13 -15.25
CA ASP A 220 -13.15 16.45 -14.67
C ASP A 220 -12.64 16.46 -13.22
N GLY A 221 -11.64 17.30 -12.96
CA GLY A 221 -11.50 17.89 -11.62
C GLY A 221 -10.46 17.34 -10.64
N ALA A 222 -9.34 16.77 -11.08
CA ALA A 222 -8.10 16.85 -10.31
C ALA A 222 -6.90 16.67 -11.23
N SER A 223 -6.35 17.78 -11.72
CA SER A 223 -4.95 17.82 -12.11
C SER A 223 -4.12 17.41 -10.89
N VAL A 224 -3.79 16.12 -10.79
CA VAL A 224 -2.72 15.66 -9.91
C VAL A 224 -1.46 16.33 -10.46
N PRO A 225 -0.80 17.23 -9.71
CA PRO A 225 0.51 17.71 -10.11
C PRO A 225 1.41 16.50 -10.21
N ARG A 226 2.25 16.45 -11.24
CA ARG A 226 3.38 15.52 -11.25
C ARG A 226 4.10 15.70 -9.92
N THR A 227 4.22 14.63 -9.17
CA THR A 227 5.10 14.55 -8.00
C THR A 227 6.49 14.99 -8.45
N GLY A 228 6.99 16.07 -7.85
CA GLY A 228 8.40 16.45 -7.94
C GLY A 228 9.25 15.67 -6.96
#